data_AF-A0AAD9FM12-F1
#
_entry.id   AF-A0AAD9FM12-F1
#
_cell.length_a   1.000
_cell.length_b   1.000
_cell.length_c   1.000
_cell.angle_alpha   90.00
_cell.angle_beta   90.00
_cell.angle_gamma   90.00
#
_symmetry.space_group_name_H-M   'P 1'
#
loop_
_entity.id
_entity.type
_entity.pdbx_description
1 polymer ?
#
loop_
_entity_poly.entity_id
_entity_poly.type
_entity_poly.pdbx_seq_one_letter_code
_entity_poly.pdbx_strand_id
1 'polypeptide(L)'
;MEDAQSSVSSVSSQQDSADTMRSVLQEICDFRAEHEVDLNKLKEEIKGDMKSELEDMKKEIYQKLSANSALTQAHETRLKEAEERIDEAETVNMAMSDALIKSMKEQRAVQGKLVDLEGRSRRNNMCIRVPEEKEGNSMSDFVDQLLKTELALPDTNLQIQRAHRAVARKPEKNAPPRSIVVNFLEFTTKEMVLKKAWEKKILMEGRRLSFDLDYATEVVLKRKA
;
A
#
# COMPACT_ATOMS: atom_id res chain seq x y z
N MET A 1 15.44 116.70 61.68
CA MET A 1 14.15 116.08 61.29
C MET A 1 14.47 115.14 60.14
N GLU A 2 15.05 113.98 60.46
CA GLU A 2 15.84 113.16 59.52
C GLU A 2 15.40 111.68 59.49
N ASP A 3 14.36 111.28 60.26
CA ASP A 3 14.04 109.86 60.49
C ASP A 3 12.72 109.35 59.86
N ALA A 4 11.96 110.20 59.15
CA ALA A 4 10.62 109.84 58.65
C ALA A 4 10.55 109.41 57.17
N GLN A 5 11.61 109.61 56.38
CA GLN A 5 11.62 109.23 54.94
C GLN A 5 12.28 107.88 54.64
N SER A 6 13.22 107.42 55.49
CA SER A 6 13.86 106.11 55.34
C SER A 6 12.96 104.93 55.79
N SER A 7 12.08 105.20 56.76
CA SER A 7 11.12 104.24 57.34
C SER A 7 9.86 104.03 56.47
N VAL A 8 9.42 105.02 55.70
CA VAL A 8 8.26 104.89 54.79
C VAL A 8 8.63 104.15 53.50
N SER A 9 9.87 104.31 53.03
CA SER A 9 10.40 103.64 51.84
C SER A 9 10.64 102.14 52.06
N SER A 10 11.03 101.73 53.28
CA SER A 10 11.20 100.33 53.67
C SER A 10 9.87 99.63 53.96
N VAL A 11 8.86 100.35 54.47
CA VAL A 11 7.50 99.84 54.67
C VAL A 11 6.75 99.66 53.35
N SER A 12 6.91 100.54 52.35
CA SER A 12 6.28 100.35 51.02
C SER A 12 6.89 99.19 50.24
N SER A 13 8.22 99.01 50.29
CA SER A 13 8.88 97.86 49.64
C SER A 13 8.54 96.52 50.30
N GLN A 14 8.23 96.51 51.60
CA GLN A 14 7.75 95.32 52.33
C GLN A 14 6.29 95.01 52.03
N GLN A 15 5.46 96.03 51.81
CA GLN A 15 4.04 95.89 51.43
C GLN A 15 3.89 95.36 49.99
N ASP A 16 4.68 95.87 49.04
CA ASP A 16 4.70 95.38 47.65
C ASP A 16 5.19 93.92 47.56
N SER A 17 6.14 93.54 48.42
CA SER A 17 6.62 92.16 48.56
C SER A 17 5.56 91.24 49.19
N ALA A 18 4.76 91.74 50.14
CA ALA A 18 3.64 91.01 50.72
C ALA A 18 2.48 90.81 49.72
N ASP A 19 2.19 91.80 48.89
CA ASP A 19 1.12 91.71 47.88
C ASP A 19 1.51 90.82 46.70
N THR A 20 2.78 90.84 46.27
CA THR A 20 3.30 89.84 45.32
C THR A 20 3.28 88.42 45.89
N MET A 21 3.67 88.21 47.16
CA MET A 21 3.53 86.91 47.82
C MET A 21 2.06 86.46 47.91
N ARG A 22 1.13 87.38 48.15
CA ARG A 22 -0.32 87.09 48.19
C ARG A 22 -0.86 86.70 46.81
N SER A 23 -0.41 87.37 45.75
CA SER A 23 -0.74 87.03 44.36
C SER A 23 -0.23 85.64 43.98
N VAL A 24 1.02 85.32 44.32
CA VAL A 24 1.61 84.00 44.07
C VAL A 24 0.89 82.90 44.84
N LEU A 25 0.50 83.15 46.10
CA LEU A 25 -0.31 82.20 46.88
C LEU A 25 -1.70 81.97 46.27
N GLN A 26 -2.31 83.01 45.70
CA GLN A 26 -3.58 82.89 45.00
C GLN A 26 -3.43 82.06 43.72
N GLU A 27 -2.40 82.32 42.91
CA GLU A 27 -2.08 81.52 41.71
C GLU A 27 -1.79 80.06 42.05
N ILE A 28 -1.09 79.78 43.16
CA ILE A 28 -0.85 78.40 43.63
C ILE A 28 -2.16 77.72 44.05
N CYS A 29 -3.05 78.44 44.72
CA CYS A 29 -4.37 77.92 45.11
C CYS A 29 -5.24 77.62 43.89
N ASP A 30 -5.26 78.53 42.91
CA ASP A 30 -6.02 78.37 41.67
C ASP A 30 -5.45 77.22 40.83
N PHE A 31 -4.12 77.16 40.68
CA PHE A 31 -3.43 76.04 40.01
C PHE A 31 -3.72 74.69 40.69
N ARG A 32 -3.73 74.64 42.03
CA ARG A 32 -4.06 73.42 42.78
C ARG A 32 -5.50 72.98 42.51
N ALA A 33 -6.44 73.92 42.49
CA ALA A 33 -7.85 73.65 42.23
C ALA A 33 -8.07 73.17 40.79
N GLU A 34 -7.45 73.82 39.80
CA GLU A 34 -7.47 73.40 38.39
C GLU A 34 -6.88 71.99 38.22
N HIS A 35 -5.71 71.74 38.81
CA HIS A 35 -5.06 70.43 38.75
C HIS A 35 -5.90 69.33 39.44
N GLU A 36 -6.61 69.64 40.52
CA GLU A 36 -7.53 68.70 41.17
C GLU A 36 -8.75 68.38 40.28
N VAL A 37 -9.27 69.36 39.54
CA VAL A 37 -10.32 69.15 38.54
C VAL A 37 -9.81 68.29 37.38
N ASP A 38 -8.63 68.59 36.84
CA ASP A 38 -8.03 67.83 35.73
C ASP A 38 -7.71 66.38 36.12
N LEU A 39 -7.18 66.15 37.33
CA LEU A 39 -6.95 64.80 37.85
C LEU A 39 -8.26 64.00 37.98
N ASN A 40 -9.33 64.64 38.46
CA ASN A 40 -10.63 63.99 38.58
C ASN A 40 -11.23 63.68 37.20
N LYS A 41 -11.06 64.60 36.24
CA LYS A 41 -11.49 64.39 34.85
C LYS A 41 -10.74 63.22 34.20
N LEU A 42 -9.41 63.22 34.28
CA LEU A 42 -8.56 62.14 33.77
C LEU A 42 -8.92 60.78 34.41
N LYS A 43 -9.18 60.78 35.72
CA LYS A 43 -9.60 59.57 36.44
C LYS A 43 -10.92 59.01 35.91
N GLU A 44 -11.92 59.85 35.68
CA GLU A 44 -13.21 59.38 35.14
C GLU A 44 -13.12 58.99 33.67
N GLU A 45 -12.28 59.64 32.86
CA GLU A 45 -11.97 59.24 31.48
C GLU A 45 -11.31 57.85 31.45
N ILE A 46 -10.21 57.64 32.18
CA ILE A 46 -9.52 56.33 32.26
C ILE A 46 -10.47 55.23 32.74
N LYS A 47 -11.27 55.51 33.77
CA LYS A 47 -12.24 54.55 34.30
C LYS A 47 -13.34 54.22 33.29
N GLY A 48 -13.77 55.20 32.50
CA GLY A 48 -14.71 55.03 31.39
C GLY A 48 -14.12 54.14 30.29
N ASP A 49 -12.93 54.47 29.81
CA ASP A 49 -12.22 53.74 28.75
C ASP A 49 -11.96 52.29 29.17
N MET A 50 -11.41 52.08 30.38
CA MET A 50 -11.18 50.73 30.92
C MET A 50 -12.48 49.92 31.01
N LYS A 51 -13.60 50.54 31.40
CA LYS A 51 -14.89 49.86 31.49
C LYS A 51 -15.42 49.50 30.10
N SER A 52 -15.24 50.38 29.11
CA SER A 52 -15.62 50.12 27.73
C SER A 52 -14.81 48.97 27.13
N GLU A 53 -13.48 49.02 27.26
CA GLU A 53 -12.58 47.96 26.77
C GLU A 53 -12.88 46.60 27.42
N LEU A 54 -13.17 46.58 28.73
CA LEU A 54 -13.54 45.34 29.42
C LEU A 54 -14.85 44.75 28.89
N GLU A 55 -15.86 45.57 28.62
CA GLU A 55 -17.13 45.07 28.05
C GLU A 55 -16.94 44.60 26.60
N ASP A 56 -16.10 45.26 25.82
CA ASP A 56 -15.82 44.84 24.45
C ASP A 56 -15.00 43.54 24.40
N MET A 57 -13.97 43.40 25.24
CA MET A 57 -13.24 42.14 25.41
C MET A 57 -14.16 41.00 25.87
N LYS A 58 -15.07 41.28 26.81
CA LYS A 58 -16.04 40.29 27.29
C LYS A 58 -16.97 39.83 26.17
N LYS A 59 -17.50 40.74 25.34
CA LYS A 59 -18.31 40.38 24.16
C LYS A 59 -17.51 39.51 23.19
N GLU A 60 -16.26 39.89 22.89
CA GLU A 60 -15.40 39.14 21.97
C GLU A 60 -15.12 37.73 22.51
N ILE A 61 -14.85 37.58 23.80
CA ILE A 61 -14.65 36.28 24.46
C ILE A 61 -15.91 35.42 24.35
N TYR A 62 -17.10 35.96 24.63
CA TYR A 62 -18.34 35.20 24.51
C TYR A 62 -18.63 34.77 23.07
N GLN A 63 -18.37 35.64 22.09
CA GLN A 63 -18.52 35.31 20.68
C GLN A 63 -17.55 34.18 20.27
N LYS A 64 -16.28 34.30 20.63
CA LYS A 64 -15.27 33.27 20.34
C LYS A 64 -15.59 31.95 21.04
N LEU A 65 -16.07 31.99 22.29
CA LEU A 65 -16.46 30.80 23.04
C LEU A 65 -17.66 30.09 22.40
N SER A 66 -18.67 30.85 21.98
CA SER A 66 -19.84 30.31 21.27
C SER A 66 -19.44 29.70 19.92
N ALA A 67 -18.59 30.39 19.15
CA ALA A 67 -18.08 29.88 17.88
C ALA A 67 -17.28 28.58 18.06
N ASN A 68 -16.39 28.53 19.06
CA ASN A 68 -15.62 27.32 19.38
C ASN A 68 -16.54 26.17 19.82
N SER A 69 -17.57 26.45 20.62
CA SER A 69 -18.54 25.43 21.03
C SER A 69 -19.29 24.84 19.84
N ALA A 70 -19.72 25.67 18.89
CA ALA A 70 -20.37 25.20 17.66
C ALA A 70 -19.42 24.36 16.78
N LEU A 71 -18.16 24.79 16.67
CA LEU A 71 -17.14 24.06 15.92
C LEU A 71 -16.81 22.70 16.56
N THR A 72 -16.75 22.62 17.90
CA THR A 72 -16.59 21.34 18.62
C THR A 72 -17.74 20.39 18.34
N GLN A 73 -19.00 20.86 18.37
CA GLN A 73 -20.16 20.02 18.02
C GLN A 73 -20.12 19.54 16.57
N ALA A 74 -19.70 20.41 15.64
CA ALA A 74 -19.51 20.04 14.24
C ALA A 74 -18.37 19.02 14.05
N HIS A 75 -17.32 19.07 14.88
CA HIS A 75 -16.27 18.06 14.88
C HIS A 75 -16.73 16.74 15.49
N GLU A 76 -17.49 16.76 16.59
CA GLU A 76 -18.04 15.55 17.21
C GLU A 76 -18.95 14.77 16.26
N THR A 77 -19.80 15.47 15.50
CA THR A 77 -20.68 14.85 14.50
C THR A 77 -19.87 14.22 13.36
N ARG A 78 -18.92 14.96 12.78
CA ARG A 78 -18.04 14.44 11.73
C ARG A 78 -17.16 13.28 12.21
N LEU A 79 -16.75 13.28 13.48
CA LEU A 79 -15.96 12.21 14.06
C LEU A 79 -16.79 10.93 14.15
N LYS A 80 -18.03 11.01 14.64
CA LYS A 80 -18.95 9.86 14.70
C LYS A 80 -19.22 9.27 13.32
N GLU A 81 -19.51 10.12 12.33
CA GLU A 81 -19.71 9.66 10.94
C GLU A 81 -18.45 8.99 10.37
N ALA A 82 -17.26 9.48 10.73
CA ALA A 82 -16.01 8.85 10.31
C ALA A 82 -15.77 7.51 11.00
N GLU A 83 -16.05 7.40 12.30
CA GLU A 83 -15.97 6.16 13.08
C GLU A 83 -16.91 5.09 12.50
N GLU A 84 -18.18 5.43 12.26
CA GLU A 84 -19.16 4.51 11.65
C GLU A 84 -18.70 3.99 10.28
N ARG A 85 -18.17 4.89 9.43
CA ARG A 85 -17.64 4.49 8.12
C ARG A 85 -16.38 3.62 8.22
N ILE A 86 -15.55 3.82 9.24
CA ILE A 86 -14.37 3.00 9.49
C ILE A 86 -14.82 1.61 9.94
N ASP A 87 -15.75 1.51 10.88
CA ASP A 87 -16.29 0.23 11.36
C ASP A 87 -16.93 -0.59 10.23
N GLU A 88 -17.71 0.06 9.36
CA GLU A 88 -18.28 -0.58 8.17
C GLU A 88 -17.19 -1.08 7.21
N ALA A 89 -16.18 -0.24 6.94
CA ALA A 89 -15.07 -0.59 6.05
C ALA A 89 -14.23 -1.74 6.61
N GLU A 90 -13.96 -1.75 7.92
CA GLU A 90 -13.23 -2.83 8.59
C GLU A 90 -14.01 -4.15 8.52
N THR A 91 -15.33 -4.10 8.75
CA THR A 91 -16.20 -5.28 8.65
C THR A 91 -16.18 -5.87 7.24
N VAL A 92 -16.33 -5.03 6.21
CA VAL A 92 -16.28 -5.47 4.80
C VAL A 92 -14.89 -6.01 4.44
N ASN A 93 -13.81 -5.33 4.88
CA ASN A 93 -12.44 -5.77 4.62
C ASN A 93 -12.14 -7.14 5.27
N MET A 94 -12.64 -7.39 6.48
CA MET A 94 -12.48 -8.67 7.15
C MET A 94 -13.20 -9.79 6.36
N ALA A 95 -14.46 -9.57 6.00
CA ALA A 95 -15.24 -10.52 5.21
C ALA A 95 -14.61 -10.79 3.83
N MET A 96 -14.06 -9.74 3.18
CA MET A 96 -13.36 -9.85 1.91
C MET A 96 -12.06 -10.66 2.06
N SER A 97 -11.28 -10.41 3.11
CA SER A 97 -10.06 -11.16 3.41
C SER A 97 -10.35 -12.66 3.61
N ASP A 98 -11.40 -12.99 4.38
CA ASP A 98 -11.82 -14.38 4.59
C ASP A 98 -12.27 -15.06 3.30
N ALA A 99 -13.04 -14.35 2.47
CA ALA A 99 -13.47 -14.84 1.16
C ALA A 99 -12.27 -15.10 0.23
N LEU A 100 -11.27 -14.21 0.23
CA LEU A 100 -10.04 -14.37 -0.55
C LEU A 100 -9.23 -15.58 -0.07
N ILE A 101 -9.06 -15.74 1.25
CA ILE A 101 -8.35 -16.90 1.82
C ILE A 101 -9.06 -18.20 1.42
N LYS A 102 -10.39 -18.24 1.51
CA LYS A 102 -11.18 -19.40 1.10
C LYS A 102 -11.01 -19.70 -0.40
N SER A 103 -11.12 -18.68 -1.24
CA SER A 103 -10.95 -18.81 -2.69
C SER A 103 -9.54 -19.33 -3.06
N MET A 104 -8.49 -18.81 -2.42
CA MET A 104 -7.12 -19.29 -2.63
C MET A 104 -6.93 -20.75 -2.21
N LYS A 105 -7.55 -21.18 -1.10
CA LYS A 105 -7.52 -22.58 -0.67
C LYS A 105 -8.22 -23.49 -1.68
N GLU A 106 -9.38 -23.09 -2.17
CA GLU A 106 -10.14 -23.82 -3.19
C GLU A 106 -9.37 -23.90 -4.51
N GLN A 107 -8.77 -22.78 -4.96
CA GLN A 107 -7.94 -22.75 -6.16
C GLN A 107 -6.75 -23.72 -6.05
N ARG A 108 -6.06 -23.74 -4.92
CA ARG A 108 -4.96 -24.68 -4.68
C ARG A 108 -5.43 -26.13 -4.69
N ALA A 109 -6.60 -26.41 -4.11
CA ALA A 109 -7.19 -27.75 -4.13
C ALA A 109 -7.56 -28.18 -5.56
N VAL A 110 -8.14 -27.29 -6.36
CA VAL A 110 -8.47 -27.53 -7.77
C VAL A 110 -7.21 -27.77 -8.59
N GLN A 111 -6.17 -26.93 -8.41
CA GLN A 111 -4.89 -27.11 -9.09
C GLN A 111 -4.27 -28.49 -8.77
N GLY A 112 -4.27 -28.90 -7.50
CA GLY A 112 -3.82 -30.23 -7.11
C GLY A 112 -4.60 -31.37 -7.78
N LYS A 113 -5.93 -31.24 -7.90
CA LYS A 113 -6.78 -32.21 -8.60
C LYS A 113 -6.50 -32.24 -10.11
N LEU A 114 -6.28 -31.08 -10.74
CA LEU A 114 -5.96 -30.98 -12.16
C LEU A 114 -4.63 -31.69 -12.48
N VAL A 115 -3.62 -31.51 -11.63
CA VAL A 115 -2.32 -32.17 -11.78
C VAL A 115 -2.43 -33.68 -11.61
N ASP A 116 -3.24 -34.16 -10.67
CA ASP A 116 -3.50 -35.60 -10.52
C ASP A 116 -4.24 -36.17 -11.74
N LEU A 117 -5.27 -35.48 -12.25
CA LEU A 117 -5.99 -35.89 -13.46
C LEU A 117 -5.09 -35.91 -14.69
N GLU A 118 -4.25 -34.89 -14.87
CA GLU A 118 -3.26 -34.83 -15.94
C GLU A 118 -2.26 -35.99 -15.82
N GLY A 119 -1.76 -36.27 -14.61
CA GLY A 119 -0.86 -37.39 -14.35
C GLY A 119 -1.50 -38.76 -14.61
N ARG A 120 -2.77 -38.94 -14.29
CA ARG A 120 -3.54 -40.17 -14.60
C ARG A 120 -3.76 -40.32 -16.10
N SER A 121 -4.12 -39.23 -16.79
CA SER A 121 -4.34 -39.22 -18.25
C SER A 121 -3.06 -39.54 -19.03
N ARG A 122 -1.90 -39.05 -18.55
CA ARG A 122 -0.59 -39.27 -19.19
C ARG A 122 0.14 -40.52 -18.70
N ARG A 123 -0.45 -41.30 -17.80
CA ARG A 123 0.21 -42.47 -17.18
C ARG A 123 0.66 -43.53 -18.20
N ASN A 124 -0.10 -43.68 -19.28
CA ASN A 124 0.21 -44.59 -20.37
C ASN A 124 1.01 -43.93 -21.50
N ASN A 125 1.41 -42.67 -21.34
CA ASN A 125 2.22 -41.97 -22.32
C ASN A 125 3.71 -42.16 -22.04
N MET A 126 4.49 -42.21 -23.10
CA MET A 126 5.94 -42.17 -23.10
C MET A 126 6.42 -41.13 -24.12
N CYS A 127 7.48 -40.41 -23.78
CA CYS A 127 8.12 -39.42 -24.64
C CYS A 127 9.42 -40.00 -25.22
N ILE A 128 9.57 -39.95 -26.54
CA ILE A 128 10.78 -40.38 -27.23
C ILE A 128 11.37 -39.18 -27.99
N ARG A 129 12.67 -38.89 -27.83
CA ARG A 129 13.37 -37.88 -28.64
C ARG A 129 14.11 -38.54 -29.79
N VAL A 130 13.52 -38.42 -30.98
CA VAL A 130 14.04 -38.93 -32.26
C VAL A 130 14.35 -37.75 -33.19
N PRO A 131 15.42 -37.80 -34.01
CA PRO A 131 15.67 -36.81 -35.06
C PRO A 131 14.42 -36.51 -35.91
N GLU A 132 14.27 -35.26 -36.36
CA GLU A 132 13.15 -34.83 -37.20
C GLU A 132 13.25 -35.46 -38.62
N GLU A 133 12.10 -35.69 -39.27
CA GLU A 133 11.97 -36.19 -40.66
C GLU A 133 12.38 -37.65 -40.91
N LYS A 134 12.43 -38.47 -39.86
CA LYS A 134 12.77 -39.89 -39.96
C LYS A 134 11.57 -40.83 -39.85
N GLU A 135 10.39 -40.29 -39.57
CA GLU A 135 9.22 -41.10 -39.21
C GLU A 135 8.40 -41.59 -40.42
N GLY A 136 8.72 -41.10 -41.62
CA GLY A 136 7.98 -41.46 -42.82
C GLY A 136 6.53 -41.01 -42.76
N ASN A 137 5.62 -41.84 -43.29
CA ASN A 137 4.20 -41.49 -43.47
C ASN A 137 3.32 -41.77 -42.25
N SER A 138 3.73 -42.71 -41.38
CA SER A 138 2.93 -43.16 -40.23
C SER A 138 3.77 -43.17 -38.97
N MET A 139 3.47 -42.26 -38.06
CA MET A 139 4.17 -42.13 -36.77
C MET A 139 4.05 -43.39 -35.92
N SER A 140 2.87 -44.04 -35.92
CA SER A 140 2.63 -45.24 -35.13
C SER A 140 3.45 -46.42 -35.64
N ASP A 141 3.50 -46.62 -36.95
CA ASP A 141 4.25 -47.73 -37.55
C ASP A 141 5.75 -47.53 -37.38
N PHE A 142 6.24 -46.30 -37.53
CA PHE A 142 7.63 -45.96 -37.26
C PHE A 142 8.02 -46.27 -35.81
N VAL A 143 7.21 -45.85 -34.84
CA VAL A 143 7.49 -46.11 -33.42
C VAL A 143 7.42 -47.61 -33.11
N ASP A 144 6.44 -48.33 -33.65
CA ASP A 144 6.30 -49.77 -33.46
C ASP A 144 7.54 -50.52 -33.99
N GLN A 145 7.97 -50.23 -35.23
CA GLN A 145 9.16 -50.83 -35.82
C GLN A 145 10.45 -50.48 -35.07
N LEU A 146 10.61 -49.20 -34.68
CA LEU A 146 11.75 -48.73 -33.91
C LEU A 146 11.87 -49.49 -32.58
N LEU A 147 10.77 -49.57 -31.82
CA LEU A 147 10.77 -50.25 -30.52
C LEU A 147 10.99 -51.76 -30.66
N LYS A 148 10.35 -52.41 -31.63
CA LYS A 148 10.53 -53.86 -31.86
C LYS A 148 11.97 -54.22 -32.24
N THR A 149 12.56 -53.44 -33.14
CA THR A 149 13.93 -53.66 -33.63
C THR A 149 14.95 -53.37 -32.55
N GLU A 150 14.83 -52.21 -31.88
CA GLU A 150 15.85 -51.77 -30.92
C GLU A 150 15.74 -52.47 -29.57
N LEU A 151 14.55 -52.92 -29.15
CA LEU A 151 14.35 -53.56 -27.84
C LEU A 151 14.27 -55.08 -27.91
N ALA A 152 14.53 -55.68 -29.08
CA ALA A 152 14.40 -57.11 -29.34
C ALA A 152 13.02 -57.64 -28.88
N LEU A 153 11.96 -56.99 -29.37
CA LEU A 153 10.55 -57.30 -29.08
C LEU A 153 9.77 -57.71 -30.35
N PRO A 154 10.31 -58.56 -31.24
CA PRO A 154 9.74 -58.77 -32.58
C PRO A 154 8.27 -59.26 -32.56
N ASP A 155 7.94 -60.19 -31.65
CA ASP A 155 6.63 -60.81 -31.57
C ASP A 155 5.68 -60.12 -30.57
N THR A 156 6.10 -59.01 -29.95
CA THR A 156 5.28 -58.33 -28.93
C THR A 156 4.32 -57.35 -29.59
N ASN A 157 3.02 -57.50 -29.34
CA ASN A 157 2.05 -56.47 -29.71
C ASN A 157 2.13 -55.30 -28.73
N LEU A 158 2.69 -54.18 -29.17
CA LEU A 158 2.86 -52.98 -28.33
C LEU A 158 1.55 -52.23 -28.08
N GLN A 159 0.48 -52.51 -28.84
CA GLN A 159 -0.84 -51.88 -28.68
C GLN A 159 -0.77 -50.34 -28.54
N ILE A 160 -0.02 -49.71 -29.45
CA ILE A 160 0.09 -48.24 -29.50
C ILE A 160 -1.24 -47.68 -30.00
N GLN A 161 -1.92 -46.89 -29.17
CA GLN A 161 -3.19 -46.25 -29.56
C GLN A 161 -2.95 -44.98 -30.37
N ARG A 162 -1.91 -44.22 -30.02
CA ARG A 162 -1.60 -42.94 -30.68
C ARG A 162 -0.11 -42.61 -30.58
N ALA A 163 0.49 -42.18 -31.67
CA ALA A 163 1.83 -41.62 -31.71
C ALA A 163 1.83 -40.32 -32.51
N HIS A 164 2.42 -39.26 -31.95
CA HIS A 164 2.49 -37.95 -32.61
C HIS A 164 3.63 -37.12 -32.03
N ARG A 165 4.18 -36.17 -32.81
CA ARG A 165 5.10 -35.18 -32.25
C ARG A 165 4.36 -34.19 -31.35
N ALA A 166 5.07 -33.67 -30.36
CA ALA A 166 4.61 -32.57 -29.54
C ALA A 166 4.16 -31.39 -30.43
N VAL A 167 3.05 -30.77 -30.06
CA VAL A 167 2.46 -29.63 -30.77
C VAL A 167 3.28 -28.38 -30.50
N ALA A 168 4.46 -28.32 -31.12
CA ALA A 168 5.39 -27.19 -31.08
C ALA A 168 5.90 -26.92 -32.50
N ARG A 169 6.34 -25.67 -32.75
CA ARG A 169 6.99 -25.30 -34.02
C ARG A 169 8.21 -26.19 -34.24
N LYS A 170 8.44 -26.55 -35.50
CA LYS A 170 9.61 -27.35 -35.88
C LYS A 170 10.89 -26.59 -35.49
N PRO A 171 11.81 -27.20 -34.75
CA PRO A 171 13.07 -26.57 -34.35
C PRO A 171 14.01 -26.41 -35.55
N GLU A 172 14.96 -25.49 -35.46
CA GLU A 172 16.04 -25.35 -36.42
C GLU A 172 16.96 -26.59 -36.44
N LYS A 173 17.74 -26.77 -37.51
CA LYS A 173 18.56 -27.98 -37.76
C LYS A 173 19.52 -28.36 -36.62
N ASN A 174 19.94 -27.39 -35.80
CA ASN A 174 20.86 -27.58 -34.68
C ASN A 174 20.18 -27.57 -33.30
N ALA A 175 18.88 -27.28 -33.23
CA ALA A 175 18.14 -27.29 -31.99
C ALA A 175 17.66 -28.72 -31.62
N PRO A 176 17.34 -28.98 -30.34
CA PRO A 176 16.83 -30.28 -29.92
C PRO A 176 15.54 -30.66 -30.67
N PRO A 177 15.39 -31.91 -31.16
CA PRO A 177 14.19 -32.33 -31.86
C PRO A 177 12.98 -32.38 -30.92
N ARG A 178 11.77 -32.20 -31.47
CA ARG A 178 10.53 -32.34 -30.68
C ARG A 178 10.37 -33.78 -30.21
N SER A 179 9.88 -33.98 -28.99
CA SER A 179 9.53 -35.31 -28.52
C SER A 179 8.33 -35.87 -29.30
N ILE A 180 8.37 -37.18 -29.52
CA ILE A 180 7.22 -37.98 -29.94
C ILE A 180 6.52 -38.46 -28.67
N VAL A 181 5.23 -38.17 -28.54
CA VAL A 181 4.38 -38.68 -27.48
C VAL A 181 3.68 -39.94 -27.99
N VAL A 182 3.95 -41.05 -27.31
CA VAL A 182 3.43 -42.39 -27.62
C VAL A 182 2.49 -42.80 -26.49
N ASN A 183 1.24 -43.06 -26.82
CA ASN A 183 0.23 -43.55 -25.89
C ASN A 183 -0.01 -45.05 -26.12
N PHE A 184 0.20 -45.84 -25.08
CA PHE A 184 -0.02 -47.29 -25.06
C PHE A 184 -1.41 -47.59 -24.49
N LEU A 185 -2.02 -48.68 -24.96
CA LEU A 185 -3.28 -49.16 -24.38
C LEU A 185 -3.09 -49.60 -22.92
N GLU A 186 -2.03 -50.37 -22.66
CA GLU A 186 -1.74 -50.93 -21.33
C GLU A 186 -0.53 -50.27 -20.67
N PHE A 187 -0.68 -49.94 -19.38
CA PHE A 187 0.38 -49.36 -18.56
C PHE A 187 1.61 -50.29 -18.43
N THR A 188 1.35 -51.58 -18.24
CA THR A 188 2.35 -52.66 -18.11
C THR A 188 3.24 -52.75 -19.33
N THR A 189 2.66 -52.67 -20.53
CA THR A 189 3.40 -52.66 -21.80
C THR A 189 4.30 -51.44 -21.90
N LYS A 190 3.78 -50.25 -21.56
CA LYS A 190 4.59 -49.01 -21.50
C LYS A 190 5.76 -49.14 -20.53
N GLU A 191 5.56 -49.70 -19.34
CA GLU A 191 6.63 -49.86 -18.34
C GLU A 191 7.70 -50.86 -18.77
N MET A 192 7.29 -51.99 -19.36
CA MET A 192 8.22 -52.99 -19.91
C MET A 192 9.09 -52.38 -21.00
N VAL A 193 8.48 -51.66 -21.96
CA VAL A 193 9.18 -50.97 -23.04
C VAL A 193 10.17 -49.95 -22.48
N LEU A 194 9.73 -49.11 -21.55
CA LEU A 194 10.57 -48.06 -20.96
C LEU A 194 11.76 -48.66 -20.19
N LYS A 195 11.55 -49.73 -19.43
CA LYS A 195 12.60 -50.42 -18.69
C LYS A 195 13.67 -50.96 -19.64
N LYS A 196 13.27 -51.69 -20.69
CA LYS A 196 14.21 -52.18 -21.72
C LYS A 196 14.95 -51.04 -22.42
N ALA A 197 14.25 -49.94 -22.70
CA ALA A 197 14.84 -48.77 -23.34
C ALA A 197 15.86 -48.03 -22.45
N TRP A 198 15.72 -48.11 -21.12
CA TRP A 198 16.71 -47.57 -20.19
C TRP A 198 17.91 -48.49 -19.97
N GLU A 199 17.74 -49.80 -20.12
CA GLU A 199 18.83 -50.78 -20.04
C GLU A 199 19.77 -50.70 -21.26
N LYS A 200 19.22 -50.40 -22.46
CA LYS A 200 19.99 -50.33 -23.70
C LYS A 200 20.30 -48.88 -24.11
N LYS A 201 21.53 -48.63 -24.57
CA LYS A 201 21.85 -47.37 -25.27
C LYS A 201 21.46 -47.50 -26.75
N ILE A 202 20.36 -46.85 -27.13
CA ILE A 202 19.88 -46.83 -28.51
C ILE A 202 20.44 -45.60 -29.23
N LEU A 203 21.09 -45.82 -30.36
CA LEU A 203 21.69 -44.78 -31.20
C LEU A 203 21.00 -44.77 -32.57
N MET A 204 20.61 -43.59 -33.03
CA MET A 204 20.09 -43.35 -34.37
C MET A 204 20.92 -42.25 -35.02
N GLU A 205 21.58 -42.55 -36.14
CA GLU A 205 22.47 -41.62 -36.85
C GLU A 205 23.57 -41.01 -35.94
N GLY A 206 24.13 -41.82 -35.05
CA GLY A 206 25.15 -41.39 -34.09
C GLY A 206 24.61 -40.54 -32.93
N ARG A 207 23.30 -40.22 -32.89
CA ARG A 207 22.66 -39.53 -31.76
C ARG A 207 21.94 -40.52 -30.85
N ARG A 208 22.08 -40.33 -29.54
CA ARG A 208 21.38 -41.15 -28.54
C ARG A 208 19.90 -40.75 -28.46
N LEU A 209 19.02 -41.74 -28.60
CA LEU A 209 17.60 -41.55 -28.34
C LEU A 209 17.36 -41.44 -26.83
N SER A 210 16.49 -40.51 -26.43
CA SER A 210 16.02 -40.42 -25.04
C SER A 210 14.60 -40.98 -24.94
N PHE A 211 14.37 -41.76 -23.87
CA PHE A 211 13.07 -42.33 -23.52
C PHE A 211 12.73 -41.80 -22.13
N ASP A 212 11.63 -41.08 -22.03
CA ASP A 212 11.23 -40.36 -20.83
C ASP A 212 9.75 -40.59 -20.54
N LEU A 213 9.35 -40.45 -19.28
CA LEU A 213 7.95 -40.46 -18.89
C LEU A 213 7.30 -39.11 -19.21
N ASP A 214 6.05 -39.12 -19.67
CA ASP A 214 5.26 -37.91 -19.91
C ASP A 214 4.60 -37.44 -18.60
N TYR A 215 5.37 -36.71 -17.79
CA TYR A 215 4.87 -36.12 -16.56
C TYR A 215 4.22 -34.76 -16.80
N ALA A 216 3.17 -34.47 -16.03
CA ALA A 216 2.63 -33.12 -15.90
C ALA A 216 3.74 -32.13 -15.47
N THR A 217 3.68 -30.90 -15.98
CA THR A 217 4.74 -29.89 -15.78
C THR A 217 5.06 -29.68 -14.30
N GLU A 218 4.05 -29.61 -13.43
CA GLU A 218 4.25 -29.44 -11.99
C GLU A 218 5.00 -30.61 -11.35
N VAL A 219 4.76 -31.84 -11.80
CA VAL A 219 5.47 -33.04 -11.32
C VAL A 219 6.92 -33.01 -11.77
N VAL A 220 7.19 -32.56 -13.01
CA VAL A 220 8.56 -32.37 -13.49
C VAL A 220 9.30 -31.34 -12.65
N LEU A 221 8.67 -30.20 -12.33
CA LEU A 221 9.26 -29.17 -11.48
C LEU A 221 9.56 -29.70 -10.07
N LYS A 222 8.63 -30.43 -9.45
CA LYS A 222 8.82 -31.05 -8.12
C LYS A 222 9.95 -32.08 -8.06
N ARG A 223 10.30 -32.70 -9.19
CA ARG A 223 11.41 -33.68 -9.28
C ARG A 223 12.76 -33.04 -9.59
N LYS A 224 12.76 -31.79 -10.07
CA LYS A 224 13.98 -31.02 -10.35
C LYS A 224 14.45 -30.24 -9.13
N ALA A 225 13.52 -29.84 -8.27
CA ALA A 225 13.80 -29.27 -6.95
C ALA A 225 14.38 -30.35 -6.02
#